data_AF-A0A167WP61-F1
#
_entry.id   AF-A0A167WP61-F1
#
_cell.length_a   1.000
_cell.length_b   1.000
_cell.length_c   1.000
_cell.angle_alpha   90.00
_cell.angle_beta   90.00
_cell.angle_gamma   90.00
#
_symmetry.space_group_name_H-M   'P 1'
#
loop_
_entity.id
_entity.type
_entity.pdbx_description
1 polymer ?
#
loop_
_entity_poly.entity_id
_entity_poly.type
_entity_poly.pdbx_seq_one_letter_code
_entity_poly.pdbx_strand_id
1 'polypeptide(L)'
;MSSSASNFSNLISGAIAGVTPVLALLYSLGLFLLYRFSQKHPRKFKTAAGLWLQRYFPAYYAFLVFFSFTEIALAAWLLLQYNRNTNYPNMATATGVRLLLFTSLWTIITAGVYTFFFLHPDWYVSQNRFQFVMKWRPQLYTHPIASVGGQAVWLLIMWVIWVSSTAALDAALPRLFAGGTCLAVVYCGQVQTLFGEPVSVT
;
A
#
# COMPACT_ATOMS: atom_id res chain seq x y z
N MET A 1 34.73 -11.43 -1.99
CA MET A 1 33.64 -10.51 -1.55
C MET A 1 32.30 -10.79 -2.24
N SER A 2 32.25 -11.28 -3.49
CA SER A 2 31.00 -11.60 -4.22
C SER A 2 30.06 -12.59 -3.50
N SER A 3 30.59 -13.67 -2.91
CA SER A 3 29.77 -14.70 -2.23
C SER A 3 28.96 -14.19 -1.03
N SER A 4 29.49 -13.23 -0.25
CA SER A 4 28.75 -12.67 0.89
C SER A 4 27.60 -11.77 0.45
N ALA A 5 27.81 -10.98 -0.62
CA ALA A 5 26.78 -10.13 -1.20
C ALA A 5 25.65 -10.95 -1.87
N SER A 6 26.00 -12.03 -2.58
CA SER A 6 24.99 -12.93 -3.18
C SER A 6 24.16 -13.65 -2.11
N ASN A 7 24.80 -14.13 -1.05
CA ASN A 7 24.12 -14.81 0.05
C ASN A 7 23.13 -13.87 0.77
N PHE A 8 23.54 -12.62 1.00
CA PHE A 8 22.66 -11.60 1.59
C PHE A 8 21.47 -11.26 0.69
N SER A 9 21.70 -11.10 -0.62
CA SER A 9 20.62 -10.82 -1.57
C SER A 9 19.59 -11.94 -1.59
N ASN A 10 20.05 -13.19 -1.68
CA ASN A 10 19.18 -14.37 -1.66
C ASN A 10 18.44 -14.51 -0.33
N LEU A 11 19.12 -14.24 0.79
CA LEU A 11 18.51 -14.27 2.13
C LEU A 11 17.36 -13.26 2.25
N ILE A 12 17.57 -11.99 1.88
CA ILE A 12 16.54 -10.96 1.99
C ILE A 12 15.41 -11.23 1.00
N SER A 13 15.72 -11.60 -0.25
CA SER A 13 14.68 -11.97 -1.22
C SER A 13 13.82 -13.14 -0.72
N GLY A 14 14.45 -14.16 -0.13
CA GLY A 14 13.74 -15.28 0.49
C GLY A 14 12.90 -14.86 1.70
N ALA A 15 13.45 -14.01 2.57
CA ALA A 15 12.74 -13.48 3.73
C ALA A 15 11.50 -12.68 3.31
N ILE A 16 11.62 -11.81 2.31
CA ILE A 16 10.51 -11.00 1.80
C ILE A 16 9.47 -11.88 1.10
N ALA A 17 9.90 -12.84 0.28
CA ALA A 17 9.01 -13.80 -0.37
C ALA A 17 8.24 -14.67 0.64
N GLY A 18 8.78 -14.89 1.83
CA GLY A 18 8.08 -15.59 2.91
C GLY A 18 7.17 -14.67 3.74
N VAL A 19 7.66 -13.53 4.19
CA VAL A 19 6.96 -12.64 5.14
C VAL A 19 5.78 -11.92 4.50
N THR A 20 5.95 -11.40 3.29
CA THR A 20 4.90 -10.61 2.60
C THR A 20 3.60 -11.39 2.39
N PRO A 21 3.59 -12.62 1.84
CA PRO A 21 2.35 -13.37 1.69
C PRO A 21 1.76 -13.79 3.04
N VAL A 22 2.58 -14.07 4.06
CA VAL A 22 2.08 -14.40 5.40
C VAL A 22 1.33 -13.20 6.00
N LEU A 23 1.90 -11.99 5.92
CA LEU A 23 1.23 -10.77 6.38
C LEU A 23 -0.05 -10.49 5.58
N ALA A 24 -0.02 -10.67 4.26
CA ALA A 24 -1.19 -10.51 3.40
C ALA A 24 -2.31 -11.52 3.74
N LEU A 25 -1.95 -12.77 4.05
CA LEU A 25 -2.90 -13.81 4.46
C LEU A 25 -3.49 -13.52 5.85
N LEU A 26 -2.67 -13.09 6.81
CA LEU A 26 -3.15 -12.68 8.13
C LEU A 26 -4.14 -11.52 8.04
N TYR A 27 -3.83 -10.52 7.21
CA TYR A 27 -4.75 -9.40 6.93
C TYR A 27 -6.06 -9.89 6.28
N SER A 28 -5.96 -10.76 5.27
CA SER A 28 -7.12 -11.35 4.58
C SER A 28 -7.99 -12.17 5.53
N LEU A 29 -7.39 -12.93 6.44
CA LEU A 29 -8.11 -13.67 7.47
C LEU A 29 -8.84 -12.72 8.42
N GLY A 30 -8.17 -11.67 8.89
CA GLY A 30 -8.80 -10.63 9.73
C GLY A 30 -10.01 -10.00 9.05
N LEU A 31 -9.89 -9.65 7.77
CA LEU A 31 -11.01 -9.13 6.98
C LEU A 31 -12.13 -10.14 6.81
N PHE A 32 -11.82 -11.41 6.55
CA PHE A 32 -12.82 -12.45 6.40
C PHE A 32 -13.62 -12.65 7.70
N LEU A 33 -12.95 -12.64 8.84
CA LEU A 33 -13.60 -12.72 10.15
C LEU A 33 -14.48 -11.50 10.41
N LEU A 34 -13.98 -10.30 10.13
CA LEU A 34 -14.71 -9.04 10.29
C LEU A 34 -15.92 -8.96 9.35
N TYR A 35 -15.77 -9.46 8.11
CA TYR A 35 -16.85 -9.56 7.14
C TYR A 35 -17.93 -10.56 7.57
N ARG A 36 -17.54 -11.74 8.07
CA ARG A 36 -18.47 -12.71 8.66
C ARG A 36 -19.21 -12.12 9.86
N PHE A 37 -18.53 -11.34 10.69
CA PHE A 37 -19.15 -10.64 11.82
C PHE A 37 -20.15 -9.57 11.34
N SER A 38 -19.80 -8.78 10.32
CA SER A 38 -20.69 -7.78 9.74
C SER A 38 -21.94 -8.41 9.11
N GLN A 39 -21.86 -9.60 8.51
CA GLN A 39 -23.04 -10.28 7.97
C GLN A 39 -24.03 -10.71 9.06
N LYS A 40 -23.55 -11.01 10.28
CA LYS A 40 -24.41 -11.35 11.41
C LYS A 40 -25.19 -10.14 11.96
N HIS A 41 -24.75 -8.91 11.65
CA HIS A 41 -25.39 -7.67 12.08
C HIS A 41 -25.72 -6.76 10.88
N PRO A 42 -26.74 -7.11 10.07
CA PRO A 42 -27.05 -6.37 8.85
C PRO A 42 -27.57 -4.95 9.13
N ARG A 43 -26.99 -3.95 8.47
CA ARG A 43 -27.44 -2.55 8.51
C ARG A 43 -28.65 -2.36 7.59
N LYS A 44 -29.64 -1.56 8.01
CA LYS A 44 -30.83 -1.24 7.20
C LYS A 44 -30.60 0.06 6.43
N PHE A 45 -30.62 0.01 5.10
CA PHE A 45 -30.50 1.21 4.24
C PHE A 45 -31.81 1.54 3.54
N LYS A 46 -32.02 2.84 3.33
CA LYS A 46 -33.21 3.38 2.65
C LYS A 46 -33.04 3.49 1.13
N THR A 47 -31.83 3.36 0.59
CA THR A 47 -31.52 3.66 -0.83
C THR A 47 -30.61 2.59 -1.44
N ALA A 48 -30.92 2.15 -2.66
CA ALA A 48 -30.16 1.11 -3.37
C ALA A 48 -28.70 1.52 -3.65
N ALA A 49 -28.45 2.77 -4.06
CA ALA A 49 -27.10 3.26 -4.35
C ALA A 49 -26.14 3.18 -3.14
N GLY A 50 -26.64 3.50 -1.94
CA GLY A 50 -25.85 3.38 -0.70
C GLY A 50 -25.50 1.93 -0.36
N LEU A 51 -26.37 0.99 -0.74
CA LEU A 51 -26.15 -0.44 -0.54
C LEU A 51 -25.06 -0.99 -1.47
N TRP A 52 -25.01 -0.52 -2.72
CA TRP A 52 -23.93 -0.81 -3.66
C TRP A 52 -22.59 -0.26 -3.15
N LEU A 53 -22.53 1.02 -2.78
CA LEU A 53 -21.31 1.62 -2.24
C LEU A 53 -20.74 0.81 -1.07
N GLN A 54 -21.55 0.48 -0.07
CA GLN A 54 -21.02 -0.23 1.09
C GLN A 54 -20.51 -1.65 0.78
N ARG A 55 -21.03 -2.29 -0.27
CA ARG A 55 -20.58 -3.64 -0.66
C ARG A 55 -19.20 -3.62 -1.31
N TYR A 56 -18.91 -2.63 -2.16
CA TYR A 56 -17.67 -2.59 -2.94
C TYR A 56 -16.53 -1.84 -2.27
N PHE A 57 -16.81 -0.83 -1.44
CA PHE A 57 -15.78 -0.01 -0.80
C PHE A 57 -14.81 -0.82 0.09
N PRO A 58 -15.26 -1.73 0.97
CA PRO A 58 -14.35 -2.54 1.78
C PRO A 58 -13.44 -3.43 0.94
N ALA A 59 -13.95 -3.98 -0.17
CA ALA A 59 -13.15 -4.79 -1.09
C ALA A 59 -12.08 -3.95 -1.80
N TYR A 60 -12.42 -2.73 -2.21
CA TYR A 60 -11.48 -1.80 -2.81
C TYR A 60 -10.34 -1.40 -1.85
N TYR A 61 -10.65 -1.07 -0.59
CA TYR A 61 -9.61 -0.75 0.39
C TYR A 61 -8.76 -1.97 0.77
N ALA A 62 -9.36 -3.16 0.86
CA ALA A 62 -8.61 -4.40 1.08
C ALA A 62 -7.60 -4.66 -0.05
N PHE A 63 -8.01 -4.41 -1.30
CA PHE A 63 -7.12 -4.49 -2.47
C PHE A 63 -5.97 -3.47 -2.36
N LEU A 64 -6.24 -2.22 -1.99
CA LEU A 64 -5.19 -1.22 -1.77
C LEU A 64 -4.18 -1.64 -0.70
N VAL A 65 -4.63 -2.22 0.41
CA VAL A 65 -3.74 -2.72 1.47
C VAL A 65 -2.88 -3.87 0.95
N PHE A 66 -3.45 -4.80 0.18
CA PHE A 66 -2.69 -5.90 -0.42
C PHE A 66 -1.57 -5.39 -1.34
N PHE A 67 -1.86 -4.47 -2.25
CA PHE A 67 -0.85 -3.87 -3.13
C PHE A 67 0.22 -3.11 -2.35
N SER A 68 -0.19 -2.42 -1.28
CA SER A 68 0.75 -1.68 -0.44
C SER A 68 1.75 -2.60 0.29
N PHE A 69 1.37 -3.82 0.67
CA PHE A 69 2.33 -4.79 1.21
C PHE A 69 3.40 -5.17 0.20
N THR A 70 3.02 -5.37 -1.06
CA THR A 70 3.96 -5.64 -2.15
C THR A 70 4.91 -4.46 -2.39
N GLU A 71 4.38 -3.23 -2.39
CA GLU A 71 5.20 -2.02 -2.55
C GLU A 71 6.20 -1.82 -1.39
N ILE A 72 5.77 -2.05 -0.14
CA ILE A 72 6.68 -1.99 1.02
C ILE A 72 7.79 -3.03 0.87
N ALA A 73 7.44 -4.26 0.49
CA ALA A 73 8.38 -5.34 0.29
C ALA A 73 9.45 -4.98 -0.76
N LEU A 74 9.02 -4.46 -1.91
CA LEU A 74 9.91 -4.05 -3.00
C LEU A 74 10.77 -2.84 -2.62
N ALA A 75 10.18 -1.79 -2.03
CA ALA A 75 10.91 -0.61 -1.60
C ALA A 75 11.94 -0.92 -0.50
N ALA A 76 11.56 -1.75 0.48
CA ALA A 76 12.46 -2.18 1.54
C ALA A 76 13.62 -3.02 0.98
N TRP A 77 13.33 -3.94 0.06
CA TRP A 77 14.36 -4.73 -0.62
C TRP A 77 15.36 -3.83 -1.34
N LEU A 78 14.88 -2.92 -2.19
CA LEU A 78 15.74 -1.98 -2.94
C LEU A 78 16.58 -1.10 -2.01
N LEU A 79 16.00 -0.55 -0.94
CA LEU A 79 16.73 0.26 0.03
C LEU A 79 17.83 -0.51 0.74
N LEU A 80 17.58 -1.75 1.14
CA LEU A 80 18.59 -2.60 1.79
C LEU A 80 19.75 -2.91 0.84
N GLN A 81 19.46 -3.20 -0.42
CA GLN A 81 20.49 -3.46 -1.43
C GLN A 81 21.34 -2.24 -1.73
N TYR A 82 20.71 -1.09 -1.96
CA TYR A 82 21.43 0.15 -2.26
C TYR A 82 22.23 0.67 -1.07
N ASN A 83 21.72 0.53 0.15
CA ASN A 83 22.45 0.97 1.35
C ASN A 83 23.62 0.04 1.67
N ARG A 84 23.46 -1.28 1.49
CA ARG A 84 24.53 -2.25 1.75
C ARG A 84 25.68 -2.15 0.76
N ASN A 85 25.37 -1.95 -0.51
CA ASN A 85 26.36 -1.92 -1.59
C ASN A 85 26.74 -0.48 -2.01
N THR A 86 26.17 0.54 -1.37
CA THR A 86 26.43 1.97 -1.60
C THR A 86 26.32 2.41 -3.06
N ASN A 87 25.44 1.77 -3.82
CA ASN A 87 25.38 1.87 -5.28
C ASN A 87 24.07 2.49 -5.78
N TYR A 88 23.72 3.66 -5.25
CA TYR A 88 22.55 4.41 -5.72
C TYR A 88 22.78 4.93 -7.15
N PRO A 89 21.87 4.66 -8.12
CA PRO A 89 22.04 5.11 -9.51
C PRO A 89 21.98 6.64 -9.67
N ASN A 90 21.13 7.28 -8.86
CA ASN A 90 20.95 8.73 -8.81
C ASN A 90 20.33 9.12 -7.45
N MET A 91 20.50 10.37 -7.04
CA MET A 91 19.81 10.96 -5.89
C MET A 91 18.28 10.91 -6.08
N ALA A 92 17.78 11.09 -7.30
CA ALA A 92 16.37 10.96 -7.63
C ALA A 92 15.81 9.57 -7.28
N THR A 93 16.56 8.50 -7.57
CA THR A 93 16.18 7.12 -7.25
C THR A 93 16.11 6.90 -5.75
N ALA A 94 17.11 7.39 -5.01
CA ALA A 94 17.14 7.26 -3.55
C ALA A 94 15.91 7.96 -2.92
N THR A 95 15.55 9.15 -3.40
CA THR A 95 14.36 9.87 -2.95
C THR A 95 13.08 9.14 -3.38
N GLY A 96 13.02 8.63 -4.61
CA GLY A 96 11.89 7.87 -5.14
C GLY A 96 11.58 6.62 -4.32
N VAL A 97 12.57 5.76 -4.02
CA VAL A 97 12.35 4.54 -3.21
C VAL A 97 11.91 4.89 -1.78
N ARG A 98 12.49 5.94 -1.17
CA ARG A 98 12.10 6.39 0.18
C ARG A 98 10.67 6.93 0.21
N LEU A 99 10.28 7.68 -0.80
CA LEU A 99 8.92 8.20 -0.95
C LEU A 99 7.92 7.07 -1.21
N LEU A 100 8.29 6.06 -2.01
CA LEU A 100 7.50 4.85 -2.26
C LEU A 100 7.27 4.06 -0.96
N LEU A 101 8.30 3.93 -0.11
CA LEU A 101 8.18 3.27 1.19
C LEU A 101 7.25 4.06 2.13
N PHE A 102 7.41 5.38 2.17
CA PHE A 102 6.55 6.25 2.98
C PHE A 102 5.09 6.18 2.54
N THR A 103 4.84 6.30 1.23
CA THR A 103 3.49 6.28 0.65
C THR A 103 2.81 4.94 0.90
N SER A 104 3.49 3.82 0.63
CA SER A 104 2.92 2.49 0.83
C SER A 104 2.62 2.18 2.31
N LEU A 105 3.49 2.57 3.25
CA LEU A 105 3.21 2.50 4.68
C LEU A 105 1.99 3.34 5.06
N TRP A 106 1.91 4.56 4.55
CA TRP A 106 0.81 5.45 4.82
C TRP A 106 -0.51 4.95 4.22
N THR A 107 -0.48 4.35 3.03
CA THR A 107 -1.65 3.71 2.40
C THR A 107 -2.14 2.53 3.21
N ILE A 108 -1.27 1.66 3.75
CA ILE A 108 -1.70 0.58 4.65
C ILE A 108 -2.43 1.13 5.87
N ILE A 109 -1.84 2.13 6.53
CA ILE A 109 -2.42 2.72 7.74
C ILE A 109 -3.80 3.31 7.43
N THR A 110 -3.88 4.18 6.43
CA THR A 110 -5.11 4.91 6.12
C THR A 110 -6.19 4.00 5.49
N ALA A 111 -5.85 3.14 4.53
CA ALA A 111 -6.80 2.19 3.95
C ALA A 111 -7.25 1.13 4.97
N GLY A 112 -6.35 0.67 5.85
CA GLY A 112 -6.69 -0.24 6.95
C GLY A 112 -7.70 0.40 7.91
N VAL A 113 -7.45 1.65 8.31
CA VAL A 113 -8.37 2.43 9.14
C VAL A 113 -9.73 2.62 8.46
N TYR A 114 -9.77 3.00 7.18
CA TYR A 114 -11.02 3.11 6.43
C TYR A 114 -11.78 1.78 6.37
N THR A 115 -11.08 0.67 6.08
CA THR A 115 -11.69 -0.66 6.01
C THR A 115 -12.31 -1.07 7.34
N PHE A 116 -11.60 -0.83 8.45
CA PHE A 116 -12.11 -1.08 9.79
C PHE A 116 -13.36 -0.26 10.10
N PHE A 117 -13.33 1.05 9.83
CA PHE A 117 -14.49 1.92 10.05
C PHE A 117 -15.73 1.49 9.24
N PHE A 118 -15.55 1.05 7.99
CA PHE A 118 -16.67 0.60 7.17
C PHE A 118 -17.29 -0.71 7.67
N LEU A 119 -16.46 -1.63 8.18
CA LEU A 119 -16.88 -2.97 8.60
C LEU A 119 -17.33 -3.06 10.07
N HIS A 120 -16.89 -2.17 10.96
CA HIS A 120 -17.26 -2.22 12.38
C HIS A 120 -18.73 -1.82 12.61
N PRO A 121 -19.57 -2.69 13.20
CA PRO A 121 -20.98 -2.38 13.44
C PRO A 121 -21.19 -1.39 14.60
N ASP A 122 -20.30 -1.29 15.58
CA ASP A 122 -20.67 -0.51 16.79
C ASP A 122 -20.44 1.00 16.69
N TRP A 123 -19.73 1.50 15.66
CA TRP A 123 -19.44 2.94 15.55
C TRP A 123 -20.70 3.79 15.36
N TYR A 124 -21.81 3.22 14.88
CA TYR A 124 -23.08 3.94 14.77
C TYR A 124 -23.98 3.81 16.01
N VAL A 125 -23.85 2.75 16.81
CA VAL A 125 -24.74 2.53 17.99
C VAL A 125 -24.39 3.48 19.14
N SER A 126 -23.12 3.89 19.26
CA SER A 126 -22.67 4.91 20.22
C SER A 126 -23.18 6.33 19.91
N GLN A 127 -23.92 6.55 18.82
CA GLN A 127 -24.57 7.84 18.55
C GLN A 127 -26.00 7.98 19.09
N ASN A 128 -26.74 6.87 19.31
CA ASN A 128 -28.13 6.96 19.76
C ASN A 128 -28.28 7.39 21.22
N ARG A 129 -27.22 7.31 22.05
CA ARG A 129 -27.25 7.81 23.43
C ARG A 129 -26.93 9.31 23.54
N PHE A 130 -26.39 9.92 22.49
CA PHE A 130 -25.95 11.33 22.47
C PHE A 130 -26.84 12.23 21.60
N GLN A 131 -28.03 11.76 21.20
CA GLN A 131 -28.96 12.51 20.35
C GLN A 131 -29.91 13.43 21.14
N PHE A 132 -29.99 13.30 22.47
CA PHE A 132 -31.02 13.98 23.26
C PHE A 132 -30.65 15.39 23.78
N VAL A 133 -29.39 15.84 23.66
CA VAL A 133 -28.91 17.07 24.34
C VAL A 133 -28.66 18.27 23.41
N MET A 134 -28.70 18.13 22.08
CA MET A 134 -28.46 19.26 21.17
C MET A 134 -29.49 19.37 20.05
N LYS A 135 -30.60 20.05 20.34
CA LYS A 135 -31.69 20.35 19.40
C LYS A 135 -31.66 21.79 18.86
N TRP A 136 -30.49 22.43 18.67
CA TRP A 136 -30.43 23.82 18.15
C TRP A 136 -29.14 24.21 17.40
N ARG A 137 -28.66 23.42 16.42
CA ARG A 137 -27.71 23.95 15.43
C ARG A 137 -28.03 23.54 13.99
N PRO A 138 -27.88 24.47 13.02
CA PRO A 138 -28.17 24.23 11.62
C PRO A 138 -27.22 23.17 11.04
N GLN A 139 -27.78 22.42 10.12
CA GLN A 139 -27.35 21.13 9.60
C GLN A 139 -26.06 21.23 8.77
N LEU A 140 -24.88 21.12 9.40
CA LEU A 140 -23.60 21.03 8.71
C LEU A 140 -22.74 19.93 9.35
N TYR A 141 -22.49 18.86 8.59
CA TYR A 141 -21.44 17.84 8.81
C TYR A 141 -21.54 16.96 10.06
N THR A 142 -22.38 15.93 10.00
CA THR A 142 -22.23 14.74 10.83
C THR A 142 -21.26 13.76 10.15
N HIS A 143 -19.99 13.78 10.60
CA HIS A 143 -18.84 12.90 10.30
C HIS A 143 -18.02 13.17 9.02
N PRO A 144 -17.00 14.06 9.06
CA PRO A 144 -16.12 14.35 7.92
C PRO A 144 -15.27 13.16 7.44
N ILE A 145 -15.08 12.12 8.25
CA ILE A 145 -14.22 10.96 7.95
C ILE A 145 -14.93 9.95 7.00
N ALA A 146 -16.26 9.97 6.98
CA ALA A 146 -17.09 9.15 6.07
C ALA A 146 -17.62 9.96 4.88
N SER A 147 -17.10 11.17 4.64
CA SER A 147 -17.45 11.95 3.46
C SER A 147 -16.80 11.34 2.22
N VAL A 148 -17.62 10.95 1.24
CA VAL A 148 -17.16 10.42 -0.06
C VAL A 148 -16.19 11.41 -0.73
N GLY A 149 -16.44 12.72 -0.60
CA GLY A 149 -15.55 13.75 -1.14
C GLY A 149 -14.17 13.77 -0.46
N GLY A 150 -14.12 13.58 0.86
CA GLY A 150 -12.85 13.51 1.60
C GLY A 150 -12.02 12.29 1.21
N GLN A 151 -12.68 11.13 1.03
CA GLN A 151 -12.05 9.90 0.57
C GLN A 151 -11.53 10.03 -0.87
N ALA A 152 -12.28 10.69 -1.75
CA ALA A 152 -11.86 10.95 -3.13
C ALA A 152 -10.64 11.87 -3.20
N VAL A 153 -10.62 12.95 -2.41
CA VAL A 153 -9.46 13.86 -2.33
C VAL A 153 -8.24 13.12 -1.78
N TRP A 154 -8.41 12.32 -0.72
CA TRP A 154 -7.32 11.51 -0.17
C TRP A 154 -6.77 10.51 -1.21
N LEU A 155 -7.63 9.81 -1.95
CA LEU A 155 -7.22 8.90 -3.03
C LEU A 155 -6.45 9.63 -4.13
N LEU A 156 -6.91 10.81 -4.56
CA LEU A 156 -6.21 11.60 -5.57
C LEU A 156 -4.82 12.04 -5.10
N ILE A 157 -4.70 12.50 -3.85
CA ILE A 157 -3.40 12.89 -3.28
C ILE A 157 -2.48 11.68 -3.23
N MET A 158 -2.95 10.54 -2.73
CA MET A 158 -2.15 9.31 -2.69
C MET A 158 -1.71 8.86 -4.07
N TRP A 159 -2.61 8.92 -5.05
CA TRP A 159 -2.33 8.57 -6.43
C TRP A 159 -1.23 9.46 -7.02
N VAL A 160 -1.29 10.78 -6.82
CA VAL A 160 -0.24 11.71 -7.29
C VAL A 160 1.11 11.37 -6.67
N ILE A 161 1.17 11.13 -5.35
CA ILE A 161 2.44 10.81 -4.69
C ILE A 161 2.97 9.46 -5.19
N TRP A 162 2.10 8.47 -5.37
CA TRP A 162 2.49 7.15 -5.89
C TRP A 162 3.04 7.25 -7.32
N VAL A 163 2.33 7.92 -8.23
CA VAL A 163 2.79 8.16 -9.62
C VAL A 163 4.11 8.92 -9.66
N SER A 164 4.26 9.97 -8.84
CA SER A 164 5.51 10.73 -8.78
C SER A 164 6.70 9.90 -8.28
N SER A 165 6.45 8.96 -7.36
CA SER A 165 7.46 8.04 -6.83
C SER A 165 7.90 7.05 -7.91
N THR A 166 6.94 6.44 -8.61
CA THR A 166 7.20 5.52 -9.72
C THR A 166 7.96 6.22 -10.86
N ALA A 167 7.55 7.43 -11.25
CA ALA A 167 8.26 8.20 -12.27
C ALA A 167 9.73 8.49 -11.89
N ALA A 168 10.01 8.74 -10.62
CA ALA A 168 11.38 8.94 -10.13
C ALA A 168 12.22 7.64 -10.17
N LEU A 169 11.58 6.47 -10.01
CA LEU A 169 12.22 5.17 -10.18
C LEU A 169 12.49 4.85 -11.65
N ASP A 170 11.50 5.10 -12.52
CA ASP A 170 11.61 4.82 -13.96
C ASP A 170 12.71 5.65 -14.63
N ALA A 171 12.87 6.91 -14.21
CA ALA A 171 13.95 7.77 -14.68
C ALA A 171 15.37 7.22 -14.34
N ALA A 172 15.47 6.26 -13.42
CA ALA A 172 16.72 5.62 -13.04
C ALA A 172 17.09 4.40 -13.91
N LEU A 173 16.11 3.79 -14.59
CA LEU A 173 16.29 2.54 -15.33
C LEU A 173 17.34 2.63 -16.44
N PRO A 174 17.37 3.68 -17.28
CA PRO A 174 18.35 3.76 -18.36
C PRO A 174 19.79 3.73 -17.84
N ARG A 175 20.07 4.26 -16.64
CA ARG A 175 21.42 4.30 -16.06
C ARG A 175 21.82 3.00 -15.37
N LEU A 176 20.86 2.23 -14.88
CA LEU A 176 21.08 0.91 -14.28
C LEU A 176 21.48 -0.13 -15.33
N PHE A 177 21.01 0.03 -16.58
CA PHE A 177 21.21 -0.95 -17.64
C PHE A 177 22.12 -0.47 -18.79
N ALA A 178 22.31 0.84 -18.98
CA ALA A 178 23.25 1.33 -19.99
C ALA A 178 24.72 1.10 -19.57
N GLY A 179 25.51 0.52 -20.49
CA GLY A 179 26.97 0.47 -20.39
C GLY A 179 27.56 -0.71 -19.61
N GLY A 180 26.82 -1.82 -19.43
CA GLY A 180 27.37 -3.05 -18.83
C GLY A 180 27.61 -2.99 -17.32
N THR A 181 27.18 -1.91 -16.64
CA THR A 181 27.23 -1.74 -15.17
C THR A 181 26.48 -2.83 -14.41
N CYS A 182 25.47 -3.44 -15.05
CA CYS A 182 24.71 -4.58 -14.56
C CYS A 182 25.57 -5.84 -14.31
N LEU A 183 26.66 -6.06 -15.09
CA LEU A 183 27.57 -7.21 -14.90
C LEU A 183 28.35 -7.15 -13.57
N ALA A 184 28.51 -5.95 -13.01
CA ALA A 184 29.20 -5.74 -11.73
C ALA A 184 28.25 -5.88 -10.51
N VAL A 185 26.93 -5.96 -10.72
CA VAL A 185 25.92 -5.95 -9.66
C VAL A 185 25.33 -7.35 -9.48
N VAL A 186 25.57 -7.94 -8.30
CA VAL A 186 25.20 -9.33 -7.97
C VAL A 186 23.70 -9.62 -8.04
N TYR A 187 22.86 -8.59 -7.86
CA TYR A 187 21.40 -8.69 -7.85
C TYR A 187 20.74 -8.13 -9.12
N CYS A 188 21.52 -7.89 -10.19
CA CYS A 188 20.99 -7.25 -11.39
C CYS A 188 19.86 -8.06 -12.05
N GLY A 189 19.96 -9.39 -12.08
CA GLY A 189 18.87 -10.23 -12.61
C GLY A 189 17.55 -10.06 -11.86
N GLN A 190 17.60 -9.86 -10.54
CA GLN A 190 16.41 -9.62 -9.72
C GLN A 190 15.79 -8.25 -10.04
N VAL A 191 16.61 -7.24 -10.30
CA VAL A 191 16.16 -5.89 -10.69
C VAL A 191 15.60 -5.89 -12.12
N GLN A 192 16.20 -6.62 -13.06
CA GLN A 192 15.66 -6.80 -14.42
C GLN A 192 14.28 -7.43 -14.39
N THR A 193 14.10 -8.50 -13.60
CA THR A 193 12.78 -9.13 -13.43
C THR A 193 11.76 -8.21 -12.78
N LEU A 194 12.21 -7.32 -11.88
CA LEU A 194 11.32 -6.37 -11.20
C LEU A 194 10.77 -5.31 -12.15
N PHE A 195 11.60 -4.83 -13.07
CA PHE A 195 11.23 -3.76 -14.01
C PHE A 195 10.80 -4.26 -15.39
N GLY A 196 10.84 -5.58 -15.64
CA GLY A 196 10.44 -6.16 -16.92
C GLY A 196 11.41 -5.90 -18.07
N GLU A 197 12.69 -5.61 -17.77
CA GLU A 197 13.72 -5.37 -18.78
C GLU A 197 14.41 -6.69 -19.20
N PRO A 198 14.67 -6.90 -20.50
CA PRO A 198 15.31 -8.12 -20.99
C PRO A 198 16.78 -8.17 -20.58
N VAL A 199 17.27 -9.39 -20.31
CA VAL A 199 18.69 -9.63 -20.06
C VAL A 199 19.46 -9.38 -21.35
N SER A 200 20.05 -8.19 -21.51
CA SER A 200 20.96 -7.90 -22.61
C SER A 200 22.30 -8.60 -22.35
N VAL A 201 22.41 -9.84 -22.83
CA VAL A 201 23.67 -10.58 -22.89
C VAL A 201 24.42 -10.09 -24.14
N THR A 202 25.28 -9.09 -23.97
CA THR A 202 26.25 -8.67 -24.99
C THR A 202 27.62 -8.58 -24.36
#